data_AF-A0A1G2R266-F1
#
_entry.id   AF-A0A1G2R266-F1
#
_cell.length_a   1.000
_cell.length_b   1.000
_cell.length_c   1.000
_cell.angle_alpha   90.00
_cell.angle_beta   90.00
_cell.angle_gamma   90.00
#
_symmetry.space_group_name_H-M   'P 1'
#
loop_
_entity.id
_entity.type
_entity.pdbx_description
1 polymer ?
#
loop_
_entity_poly.entity_id
_entity_poly.type
_entity_poly.pdbx_seq_one_letter_code
_entity_poly.pdbx_strand_id
1 'polypeptide(L)'
;MSTKQLIILVLILFFLPALLGKVSLAPFSDFFSHMSLQGFFNAFGTVFQDDFNFYKGLVEPWITKLVDFIKSNMPKLPASTP
;
A
#
# COMPACT_ATOMS: atom_id res chain seq x y z
N MET A 1 -6.53 -12.59 -10.39
CA MET A 1 -7.52 -11.58 -9.96
C MET A 1 -8.11 -10.90 -11.18
N SER A 2 -9.42 -10.70 -11.23
CA SER A 2 -10.07 -9.89 -12.26
C SER A 2 -9.83 -8.39 -11.98
N THR A 3 -9.75 -7.55 -13.01
CA THR A 3 -9.62 -6.08 -12.89
C THR A 3 -10.64 -5.48 -11.93
N LYS A 4 -11.87 -6.02 -11.91
CA LYS A 4 -12.93 -5.61 -10.97
C LYS A 4 -12.54 -5.84 -9.51
N GLN A 5 -11.91 -6.97 -9.20
CA GLN A 5 -11.46 -7.28 -7.83
C GLN A 5 -10.31 -6.39 -7.41
N LEU A 6 -9.43 -6.03 -8.35
CA LEU A 6 -8.31 -5.14 -8.09
C LEU A 6 -8.79 -3.72 -7.76
N ILE A 7 -9.78 -3.21 -8.50
CA ILE A 7 -10.41 -1.92 -8.22
C ILE A 7 -11.11 -1.94 -6.85
N ILE A 8 -11.87 -2.99 -6.55
CA ILE A 8 -12.54 -3.13 -5.25
C ILE A 8 -11.52 -3.15 -4.10
N LEU A 9 -10.43 -3.89 -4.26
CA LEU A 9 -9.39 -4.00 -3.25
C LEU A 9 -8.67 -2.66 -3.03
N VAL A 10 -8.41 -1.92 -4.10
CA VAL A 10 -7.85 -0.56 -4.04
C VAL A 10 -8.81 0.40 -3.32
N LEU A 11 -10.11 0.34 -3.59
CA LEU A 11 -11.10 1.14 -2.87
C LEU A 11 -11.16 0.76 -1.40
N ILE A 12 -11.18 -0.54 -1.06
CA ILE A 12 -11.18 -0.99 0.34
C ILE A 12 -9.94 -0.45 1.05
N LEU A 13 -8.74 -0.61 0.46
CA LEU A 13 -7.50 -0.11 1.06
C LEU A 13 -7.49 1.41 1.19
N PHE A 14 -8.14 2.14 0.29
CA PHE A 14 -8.26 3.59 0.38
C PHE A 14 -9.19 4.01 1.52
N PHE A 15 -10.34 3.36 1.70
CA PHE A 15 -11.31 3.70 2.76
C PHE A 15 -10.97 3.12 4.13
N LEU A 16 -10.16 2.06 4.22
CA LEU A 16 -9.85 1.38 5.48
C LEU A 16 -9.27 2.31 6.56
N PRO A 17 -8.27 3.17 6.28
CA PRO A 17 -7.71 4.06 7.30
C PRO A 17 -8.69 5.14 7.77
N ALA A 18 -9.54 5.63 6.86
CA ALA A 18 -10.58 6.60 7.20
C ALA A 18 -11.68 5.98 8.06
N LEU A 19 -12.11 4.75 7.75
CA LEU A 19 -13.06 3.99 8.57
C LEU A 19 -12.50 3.68 9.97
N LEU A 20 -11.18 3.49 10.08
CA LEU A 20 -10.49 3.30 11.35
C LEU A 20 -10.22 4.62 12.10
N GLY A 21 -10.64 5.76 11.55
CA GLY A 21 -10.43 7.09 12.14
C GLY A 21 -8.96 7.51 12.21
N LYS A 22 -8.08 6.85 11.45
CA LYS A 22 -6.64 7.09 11.44
C LYS A 22 -6.23 8.24 10.51
N VAL A 23 -7.07 8.56 9.54
CA VAL A 23 -6.82 9.60 8.53
C VAL A 23 -8.00 10.55 8.46
N SER A 24 -7.69 11.82 8.21
CA SER A 24 -8.70 12.86 7.97
C SER A 24 -9.60 12.48 6.80
N LEU A 25 -10.89 12.85 6.86
CA LEU A 25 -11.84 12.66 5.77
C LEU A 25 -11.62 13.66 4.61
N ALA A 26 -10.74 14.64 4.78
CA ALA A 26 -10.47 15.67 3.78
C ALA A 26 -10.09 15.13 2.39
N PRO A 27 -9.18 14.14 2.25
CA PRO A 27 -8.84 13.57 0.94
C PRO A 27 -10.04 12.88 0.26
N PHE A 28 -10.97 12.32 1.05
CA PHE A 28 -12.19 11.71 0.51
C PHE A 28 -13.16 12.78 0.00
N SER A 29 -13.28 13.90 0.71
CA SER A 29 -14.07 15.05 0.26
C SER A 29 -13.55 15.59 -1.08
N ASP A 30 -12.23 15.71 -1.23
CA ASP A 30 -11.61 16.14 -2.49
C ASP A 30 -11.84 15.14 -3.63
N PHE A 31 -11.77 13.84 -3.34
CA PHE A 31 -12.11 12.79 -4.30
C PHE A 31 -13.59 12.85 -4.72
N PHE A 32 -14.53 12.99 -3.79
CA PHE A 32 -15.96 13.06 -4.11
C PHE A 32 -16.34 14.35 -4.84
N SER A 33 -15.64 15.46 -4.57
CA SER A 33 -15.85 16.73 -5.26
C SER A 33 -15.31 16.72 -6.69
N HIS A 34 -14.26 15.93 -6.94
CA HIS A 34 -13.62 15.80 -8.24
C HIS A 34 -13.41 14.32 -8.60
N MET A 35 -14.52 13.57 -8.78
CA MET A 35 -14.52 12.14 -9.16
C MET A 35 -13.79 11.90 -10.49
N SER A 36 -12.47 11.89 -10.40
CA SER A 36 -11.52 11.81 -11.50
C SER A 36 -10.39 10.88 -11.05
N LEU A 37 -9.77 10.18 -12.01
CA LEU A 37 -8.62 9.33 -11.74
C LEU A 37 -7.48 10.10 -11.06
N GLN A 38 -7.31 11.37 -11.43
CA GLN A 38 -6.26 12.22 -10.87
C GLN A 38 -6.58 12.65 -9.43
N GLY A 39 -7.84 13.01 -9.13
CA GLY A 39 -8.31 13.25 -7.77
C GLY A 39 -8.21 12.01 -6.89
N PHE A 40 -8.48 10.83 -7.45
CA PHE A 40 -8.27 9.56 -6.77
C PHE A 40 -6.81 9.34 -6.39
N PHE A 41 -5.86 9.49 -7.33
CA PHE A 41 -4.43 9.32 -7.02
C PHE A 41 -3.91 10.34 -6.01
N ASN A 42 -4.37 11.60 -6.08
CA ASN A 42 -3.98 12.62 -5.12
C ASN A 42 -4.49 12.29 -3.71
N ALA A 43 -5.78 11.99 -3.58
CA ALA A 43 -6.36 11.62 -2.30
C ALA A 43 -5.75 10.34 -1.73
N PHE A 44 -5.54 9.33 -2.58
CA PHE A 44 -4.86 8.10 -2.21
C PHE A 44 -3.43 8.36 -1.75
N GLY A 45 -2.69 9.23 -2.45
CA GLY A 45 -1.34 9.63 -2.07
C GLY A 45 -1.29 10.29 -0.69
N THR A 46 -2.22 11.19 -0.40
CA THR A 46 -2.32 11.83 0.92
C THR A 46 -2.65 10.82 2.02
N VAL A 47 -3.66 9.97 1.82
CA VAL A 47 -4.04 8.93 2.79
C VAL A 47 -2.89 7.94 3.02
N PHE A 48 -2.19 7.58 1.95
CA PHE A 48 -1.03 6.69 2.00
C PHE A 48 0.17 7.31 2.72
N GLN A 49 0.40 8.62 2.57
CA GLN A 49 1.44 9.33 3.30
C GLN A 49 1.09 9.50 4.78
N ASP A 50 -0.15 9.90 5.08
CA ASP A 50 -0.63 10.14 6.44
C ASP A 50 -0.62 8.87 7.28
N ASP A 51 -0.93 7.72 6.66
CA ASP A 51 -0.97 6.42 7.36
C ASP A 51 -0.02 5.39 6.75
N PHE A 52 1.15 5.86 6.31
CA PHE A 52 2.19 4.98 5.78
C PHE A 52 2.56 3.87 6.78
N ASN A 53 2.52 4.16 8.09
CA ASN A 53 2.80 3.18 9.13
C ASN A 53 1.74 2.08 9.22
N PHE A 54 0.45 2.38 9.02
CA PHE A 54 -0.60 1.36 8.93
C PHE A 54 -0.44 0.47 7.70
N TYR A 55 -0.23 1.09 6.53
CA TYR A 55 0.02 0.33 5.30
C TYR A 55 1.29 -0.50 5.40
N LYS A 56 2.34 0.06 6.01
CA LYS A 56 3.58 -0.67 6.30
C LYS A 56 3.31 -1.88 7.19
N GLY A 57 2.54 -1.74 8.27
CA GLY A 57 2.17 -2.88 9.14
C GLY A 57 1.35 -3.96 8.42
N LEU A 58 0.47 -3.58 7.48
CA LEU A 58 -0.27 -4.55 6.66
C LEU A 58 0.63 -5.32 5.67
N VAL A 59 1.64 -4.64 5.12
CA VAL A 59 2.50 -5.17 4.06
C VAL A 59 3.80 -5.78 4.61
N GLU A 60 4.17 -5.48 5.86
CA GLU A 60 5.35 -5.98 6.56
C GLU A 60 5.47 -7.52 6.54
N PRO A 61 4.42 -8.32 6.79
CA PRO A 61 4.52 -9.78 6.69
C PRO A 61 4.88 -10.26 5.27
N TRP A 62 4.43 -9.54 4.25
CA TRP A 62 4.69 -9.85 2.85
C TRP A 62 6.10 -9.42 2.43
N ILE A 63 6.55 -8.25 2.89
CA ILE A 63 7.93 -7.78 2.68
C ILE A 63 8.91 -8.75 3.33
N THR A 64 8.65 -9.18 4.57
CA THR A 64 9.50 -10.17 5.26
C THR A 64 9.57 -11.48 4.48
N LYS A 65 8.42 -12.01 4.02
CA LYS A 65 8.38 -13.21 3.18
C LYS A 65 9.14 -13.04 1.86
N LEU A 66 9.02 -11.87 1.22
CA LEU A 66 9.74 -11.56 -0.02
C LEU A 66 11.25 -11.52 0.23
N VAL A 67 11.68 -10.87 1.31
CA VAL A 67 13.09 -10.79 1.72
C VAL A 67 13.63 -12.20 2.01
N ASP A 68 12.89 -13.02 2.73
CA ASP A 68 13.29 -14.39 3.04
C ASP A 68 13.34 -15.28 1.79
N PHE A 69 12.38 -15.11 0.88
CA PHE A 69 12.38 -15.78 -0.42
C PHE A 69 13.60 -15.37 -1.26
N ILE A 70 13.92 -14.07 -1.31
CA ILE A 70 15.10 -13.58 -2.02
C ILE A 70 16.37 -14.12 -1.37
N LYS A 71 16.49 -14.09 -0.04
CA LYS A 71 17.64 -14.67 0.68
C LYS A 71 17.79 -16.17 0.44
N SER A 72 16.67 -16.90 0.37
CA SER A 72 16.66 -18.35 0.11
C SER A 72 17.03 -18.69 -1.34
N ASN A 73 16.77 -17.78 -2.29
CA ASN A 73 17.04 -17.99 -3.72
C ASN A 73 18.26 -17.24 -4.23
N MET A 74 18.89 -16.39 -3.42
CA MET A 74 20.15 -15.77 -3.78
C MET A 74 21.25 -16.84 -3.79
N PRO A 75 22.01 -16.97 -4.88
CA PRO A 75 23.20 -17.81 -4.88
C PRO A 75 24.12 -17.31 -3.77
N LYS A 76 24.57 -18.22 -2.90
CA LYS A 76 25.58 -17.90 -1.87
C LYS A 76 26.77 -17.25 -2.59
N LEU A 77 27.10 -16.00 -2.23
CA LEU A 77 28.34 -15.39 -2.73
C LEU A 77 29.49 -16.37 -2.45
N PRO A 78 30.33 -16.70 -3.43
CA PRO A 78 31.51 -17.51 -3.18
C PRO A 78 32.29 -16.80 -2.08
N ALA A 79 32.57 -17.53 -0.99
CA ALA A 79 33.34 -17.01 0.11
C ALA A 79 34.62 -16.40 -0.46
N SER A 80 34.81 -15.10 -0.28
CA SER A 80 36.07 -14.45 -0.58
C SER A 80 37.13 -15.12 0.30
N THR A 81 37.90 -16.01 -0.28
CA THR A 81 39.07 -16.62 0.37
C THR A 81 40.01 -15.49 0.81
N PRO A 82 40.50 -15.53 2.06
CA PRO A 82 41.35 -14.50 2.65
C PRO A 82 42.69 -14.34 1.93
#